data_AF-A0A3B1D000-F1
#
_entry.id   AF-A0A3B1D000-F1
#
_cell.length_a   1.000
_cell.length_b   1.000
_cell.length_c   1.000
_cell.angle_alpha   90.00
_cell.angle_beta   90.00
_cell.angle_gamma   90.00
#
_symmetry.space_group_name_H-M   'P 1'
#
loop_
_entity.id
_entity.type
_entity.pdbx_description
1 polymer ?
#
loop_
_entity_poly.entity_id
_entity_poly.type
_entity_poly.pdbx_seq_one_letter_code
_entity_poly.pdbx_strand_id
1 'polypeptide(L)' 'MRKRDVSLHTVTDQGTKANDTFLSIVETCRKLGVNAYEYILDRMNKTFELPSLAQLIRSRSFKSAVNFNP' A
#
# COMPACT_ATOMS: atom_id res chain seq x y z
N MET A 1 15.30 34.89 2.21
CA MET A 1 14.78 33.80 3.07
C MET A 1 15.33 32.47 2.56
N ARG A 2 16.08 31.73 3.39
CA ARG A 2 16.52 30.37 3.03
C ARG A 2 15.36 29.41 3.28
N LYS A 3 14.95 28.66 2.25
CA LYS A 3 14.09 27.48 2.41
C LYS A 3 14.78 26.60 3.43
N ARG A 4 14.14 26.33 4.57
CA ARG A 4 14.67 25.36 5.53
C ARG A 4 14.80 24.05 4.77
N ASP A 5 15.99 23.46 4.78
CA ASP A 5 16.15 22.06 4.43
C ASP A 5 15.21 21.29 5.35
N VAL A 6 14.10 20.83 4.79
CA VAL A 6 13.16 19.98 5.52
C VAL A 6 13.78 18.60 5.45
N SER A 7 14.55 18.24 6.47
CA SER A 7 15.07 16.88 6.58
C SER A 7 13.88 15.93 6.60
N LEU A 8 13.76 15.10 5.56
CA LEU A 8 12.78 14.02 5.41
C LEU A 8 12.93 12.90 6.45
N HIS A 9 13.79 13.10 7.45
CA HIS A 9 13.96 12.21 8.58
C HIS A 9 12.84 12.46 9.59
N THR A 10 12.04 11.44 9.84
CA THR A 10 11.05 11.45 10.91
C THR A 10 11.76 11.58 12.26
N VAL A 11 11.45 12.65 12.98
CA VAL A 11 12.06 12.96 14.28
C VAL A 11 11.50 12.07 15.40
N THR A 12 10.33 11.44 15.18
CA THR A 12 9.64 10.60 16.16
C THR A 12 9.44 9.18 15.64
N ASP A 13 9.51 8.21 16.55
CA ASP A 13 9.26 6.79 16.26
C ASP A 13 7.85 6.56 15.65
N GLN A 14 6.87 7.35 16.09
CA GLN A 14 5.51 7.33 15.52
C GLN A 14 5.47 7.80 14.06
N GLY A 15 6.24 8.84 13.71
CA GLY A 15 6.35 9.31 12.33
C GLY A 15 7.00 8.26 11.43
N THR A 16 8.05 7.59 11.92
CA THR A 16 8.71 6.50 11.20
C THR A 16 7.75 5.34 10.96
N LYS A 17 7.01 4.91 11.98
CA LYS A 17 6.00 3.85 11.87
C LYS A 17 4.90 4.20 10.89
N ALA A 18 4.41 5.43 10.91
CA ALA A 18 3.41 5.89 9.95
C ALA A 18 3.94 5.79 8.51
N ASN A 19 5.13 6.33 8.25
CA ASN A 19 5.76 6.26 6.93
C ASN A 19 5.99 4.83 6.47
N ASP A 20 6.51 3.96 7.33
CA ASP A 20 6.73 2.54 7.02
C ASP A 20 5.43 1.81 6.68
N THR A 21 4.35 2.13 7.39
CA THR A 21 3.01 1.57 7.13
C THR A 21 2.48 2.02 5.78
N PHE A 22 2.54 3.32 5.47
CA PHE A 22 2.11 3.85 4.17
C PHE A 22 2.96 3.31 3.03
N LEU A 23 4.28 3.21 3.22
CA LEU A 23 5.20 2.63 2.24
C LEU A 23 4.82 1.18 1.93
N SER A 24 4.61 0.36 2.96
CA SER A 24 4.21 -1.04 2.81
C SER A 24 2.90 -1.19 2.04
N ILE A 25 1.92 -0.32 2.28
CA ILE A 25 0.63 -0.31 1.55
C ILE A 25 0.87 0.05 0.08
N VAL A 26 1.59 1.13 -0.20
CA VAL A 26 1.86 1.61 -1.57
C VAL A 26 2.63 0.55 -2.36
N GLU A 27 3.64 -0.07 -1.77
CA GLU A 27 4.39 -1.16 -2.40
C GLU A 27 3.52 -2.39 -2.69
N THR A 28 2.65 -2.75 -1.76
CA THR A 28 1.72 -3.88 -1.94
C THR A 28 0.72 -3.58 -3.07
N CYS A 29 0.14 -2.38 -3.10
CA CYS A 29 -0.72 -1.94 -4.20
C CYS A 29 0.02 -1.99 -5.54
N ARG A 30 1.28 -1.53 -5.59
CA ARG A 30 2.13 -1.58 -6.77
C ARG A 30 2.38 -3.02 -7.25
N LYS A 31 2.68 -3.95 -6.34
CA LYS A 31 2.87 -5.38 -6.67
C LYS A 31 1.60 -6.03 -7.22
N LEU A 32 0.43 -5.58 -6.76
CA LEU A 32 -0.87 -6.09 -7.19
C LEU A 32 -1.43 -5.39 -8.43
N GLY A 33 -0.83 -4.26 -8.86
CA GLY A 33 -1.33 -3.44 -9.96
C GLY A 33 -2.55 -2.59 -9.60
N VAL A 34 -2.74 -2.27 -8.33
CA VAL A 34 -3.84 -1.44 -7.82
C VAL A 34 -3.36 -0.01 -7.61
N ASN A 35 -4.23 0.97 -7.89
CA ASN A 35 -3.95 2.37 -7.59
C ASN A 35 -3.95 2.60 -6.07
N ALA A 36 -2.78 2.93 -5.51
CA ALA A 36 -2.62 3.14 -4.08
C ALA A 36 -3.43 4.34 -3.55
N TYR A 37 -3.60 5.39 -4.36
CA TYR A 37 -4.35 6.58 -3.96
C TYR A 37 -5.83 6.27 -3.79
N GLU A 38 -6.44 5.60 -4.78
CA GLU A 38 -7.84 5.18 -4.73
C GLU A 38 -8.08 4.21 -3.57
N TYR A 39 -7.14 3.29 -3.32
CA TYR A 39 -7.21 2.37 -2.19
C TYR A 39 -7.22 3.09 -0.83
N ILE A 40 -6.34 4.08 -0.65
CA ILE A 40 -6.29 4.87 0.58
C ILE A 40 -7.56 5.71 0.73
N LEU A 41 -8.02 6.34 -0.35
CA LEU A 41 -9.24 7.16 -0.37
C LEU A 41 -10.47 6.34 0.02
N ASP A 42 -10.62 5.14 -0.52
CA ASP A 42 -11.69 4.20 -0.19
C ASP A 42 -11.70 3.82 1.30
N ARG A 43 -10.51 3.57 1.87
CA ARG A 43 -10.36 3.26 3.30
C ARG A 43 -10.63 4.47 4.19
N MET A 44 -10.28 5.67 3.75
CA MET A 44 -10.60 6.91 4.47
C MET A 44 -12.10 7.23 4.44
N ASN A 45 -12.74 7.04 3.29
CA ASN A 45 -14.18 7.25 3.11
C ASN A 45 -15.05 6.13 3.69
N LYS A 46 -14.44 5.01 4.13
CA LYS A 46 -15.13 3.82 4.66
C LYS A 46 -16.13 3.23 3.66
N THR A 47 -15.89 3.42 2.37
CA THR A 47 -16.71 2.86 1.28
C THR A 47 -16.44 1.36 1.12
N PHE A 48 -15.20 0.92 1.36
CA PHE A 48 -14.77 -0.48 1.28
C PHE A 48 -15.14 -1.17 -0.04
N GLU A 49 -15.26 -0.41 -1.13
CA GLU A 49 -15.60 -0.92 -2.46
C GLU A 49 -14.43 -1.69 -3.06
N LEU A 50 -13.20 -1.28 -2.74
CA LEU A 50 -11.99 -1.96 -3.17
C LEU A 50 -11.71 -3.20 -2.29
N PRO A 51 -11.44 -4.37 -2.90
CA PRO A 51 -11.14 -5.59 -2.17
C PRO A 51 -9.90 -5.40 -1.29
N SER A 52 -9.84 -6.10 -0.16
CA SER A 52 -8.66 -6.04 0.70
C SER A 52 -7.40 -6.52 -0.03
N LEU A 53 -6.25 -5.89 0.28
CA LEU A 53 -4.97 -6.32 -0.30
C LEU A 53 -4.69 -7.80 -0.01
N ALA A 54 -5.11 -8.30 1.17
CA ALA A 54 -5.02 -9.71 1.51
C ALA A 54 -5.82 -10.62 0.55
N GLN A 55 -7.04 -10.22 0.18
CA GLN A 55 -7.87 -10.97 -0.75
C GLN A 55 -7.27 -10.97 -2.17
N LEU A 56 -6.70 -9.85 -2.59
CA LEU A 56 -5.99 -9.75 -3.87
C LEU A 56 -4.73 -10.63 -3.91
N ILE A 57 -3.97 -10.68 -2.81
CA ILE A 57 -2.81 -11.58 -2.67
C ILE A 57 -3.25 -13.04 -2.82
N ARG A 58 -4.31 -13.46 -2.13
CA ARG A 58 -4.85 -14.83 -2.23
C ARG A 58 -5.32 -15.15 -3.65
N SER A 59 -6.03 -14.23 -4.28
CA SER A 59 -6.51 -14.38 -5.67
C SER A 59 -5.34 -14.56 -6.65
N ARG A 60 -4.28 -13.75 -6.50
CA ARG A 60 -3.08 -13.86 -7.34
C ARG A 60 -2.33 -15.18 -7.10
N SER A 61 -2.21 -15.61 -5.84
CA SER A 61 -1.61 -16.88 -5.48
C SER A 61 -2.35 -18.07 -6.10
N PHE A 62 -3.69 -18.05 -6.02
CA PHE A 62 -4.51 -19.11 -6.61
C PHE A 62 -4.40 -19.14 -8.13
N LYS A 63 -4.40 -17.96 -8.78
CA LYS A 63 -4.20 -17.86 -10.24
C LYS A 63 -2.85 -18.45 -10.66
N SER A 64 -1.79 -18.25 -9.89
CA SER A 64 -0.48 -18.85 -10.19
C SER A 64 -0.49 -20.37 -10.07
N ALA A 65 -1.21 -20.94 -9.11
CA ALA A 65 -1.31 -22.39 -8.91
C ALA A 65 -2.07 -23.09 -10.05
N VAL A 66 -3.09 -22.44 -10.62
CA VAL A 66 -3.88 -23.00 -11.74
C VAL A 66 -3.13 -22.97 -13.08
N ASN A 67 -2.12 -22.10 -13.24
CA ASN A 67 -1.32 -22.03 -14.48
C ASN A 67 -0.14 -23.03 -14.50
N PHE A 68 0.03 -23.84 -13.46
CA PHE A 68 1.00 -24.94 -13.46
C PHE A 68 0.33 -26.19 -14.03
N ASN A 69 0.25 -26.27 -15.37
CA ASN A 69 -0.09 -27.50 -16.07
C ASN A 69 1.24 -28.16 -16.49
N PRO A 70 1.62 -29.34 -15.95
CA PRO A 70 2.80 -30.07 -16.40
C PRO A 70 2.66 -30.60 -17.84
#